data_AF-C0RIU4-F1
#
_entry.id   AF-C0RIU4-F1
#
_cell.length_a   1.000
_cell.length_b   1.000
_cell.length_c   1.000
_cell.angle_alpha   90.00
_cell.angle_beta   90.00
_cell.angle_gamma   90.00
#
_symmetry.space_group_name_H-M   'P 1'
#
loop_
_entity.id
_entity.type
_entity.pdbx_description
1 polymer ?
#
loop_
_entity_poly.entity_id
_entity_poly.type
_entity_poly.pdbx_seq_one_letter_code
_entity_poly.pdbx_strand_id
1 'polypeptide(L)'
;MTPQRKFKKKGFPIPPSEENTPKEVQKKSPRSVLEAVLSQPIAVAVVEHRAKIKKPLTERGAELLAKRLVAAKDACGLTADQAADPMIERGWQGFDAEWAKNAMQSGWKPEAQRQASSYKPDSELSQEERDARWKKFMNYARNNRCWHSDVWGPMPNMLGCRVPAHLILPTDGRKSNGDPWTEQGRIAA
;
A
#
# COMPACT_ATOMS: atom_id res chain seq x y z
N MET A 1 -6.21 -49.30 58.01
CA MET A 1 -4.74 -49.31 57.87
C MET A 1 -4.36 -49.43 56.39
N THR A 2 -3.53 -48.51 55.90
CA THR A 2 -2.69 -48.57 54.67
C THR A 2 -1.80 -49.84 54.67
N PRO A 3 -1.17 -50.32 53.56
CA PRO A 3 -0.52 -49.50 52.53
C PRO A 3 -0.42 -50.02 51.06
N GLN A 4 -0.24 -49.05 50.15
CA GLN A 4 0.69 -48.96 49.00
C GLN A 4 1.33 -50.25 48.44
N ARG A 5 1.20 -50.48 47.12
CA ARG A 5 2.22 -51.17 46.31
C ARG A 5 2.69 -50.29 45.15
N LYS A 6 3.96 -49.89 45.29
CA LYS A 6 4.77 -49.12 44.36
C LYS A 6 5.08 -49.96 43.12
N PHE A 7 4.85 -49.44 41.92
CA PHE A 7 5.49 -49.94 40.71
C PHE A 7 6.51 -48.93 40.17
N LYS A 8 7.70 -49.48 39.97
CA LYS A 8 9.00 -48.85 39.80
C LYS A 8 9.19 -48.49 38.32
N LYS A 9 9.59 -47.25 38.04
CA LYS A 9 10.05 -46.80 36.72
C LYS A 9 11.17 -47.72 36.22
N LYS A 10 10.99 -48.36 35.06
CA LYS A 10 12.08 -48.87 34.23
C LYS A 10 11.99 -48.12 32.90
N GLY A 11 13.06 -47.38 32.59
CA GLY A 11 13.18 -46.56 31.40
C GLY A 11 13.23 -47.41 30.14
N PHE A 12 12.53 -46.91 29.12
CA PHE A 12 12.81 -47.23 27.72
C PHE A 12 13.52 -46.02 27.10
N PRO A 13 14.60 -46.22 26.33
CA PRO A 13 15.31 -45.14 25.67
C PRO A 13 14.42 -44.53 24.58
N ILE A 14 14.28 -43.21 24.63
CA ILE A 14 13.62 -42.38 23.63
C ILE A 14 14.62 -42.25 22.46
N PRO A 15 14.32 -42.72 21.23
CA PRO A 15 15.11 -42.33 20.07
C PRO A 15 14.87 -40.84 19.73
N PRO A 16 15.84 -40.17 19.11
CA PRO A 16 15.85 -38.71 18.94
C PRO A 16 14.73 -38.25 18.00
N SER A 17 14.11 -37.14 18.38
CA SER A 17 13.12 -36.40 17.63
C SER A 17 13.52 -36.20 16.17
N GLU A 18 12.91 -36.95 15.25
CA GLU A 18 12.71 -36.46 13.89
C GLU A 18 11.54 -35.48 13.91
N GLU A 19 11.94 -34.22 13.73
CA GLU A 19 11.12 -33.07 13.41
C GLU A 19 10.23 -33.37 12.19
N ASN A 20 9.02 -33.85 12.42
CA ASN A 20 7.94 -33.74 11.45
C ASN A 20 6.92 -32.78 12.05
N THR A 21 7.14 -31.49 11.81
CA THR A 21 6.24 -30.39 12.16
C THR A 21 4.86 -30.67 11.56
N PRO A 22 3.82 -30.91 12.38
CA PRO A 22 2.46 -30.91 11.89
C PRO A 22 2.14 -29.47 11.46
N LYS A 23 1.75 -29.28 10.20
CA LYS A 23 1.27 -28.00 9.65
C LYS A 23 0.21 -27.43 10.58
N GLU A 24 0.63 -26.46 11.38
CA GLU A 24 -0.21 -25.69 12.27
C GLU A 24 -1.28 -25.00 11.44
N VAL A 25 -2.53 -25.38 11.69
CA VAL A 25 -3.73 -24.80 11.09
C VAL A 25 -3.89 -23.39 11.66
N GLN A 26 -3.11 -22.44 11.14
CA GLN A 26 -3.34 -21.03 11.42
C GLN A 26 -4.69 -20.66 10.80
N LYS A 27 -5.65 -20.26 11.64
CA LYS A 27 -6.93 -19.70 11.20
C LYS A 27 -6.63 -18.54 10.25
N LYS A 28 -6.83 -18.75 8.95
CA LYS A 28 -6.44 -17.77 7.93
C LYS A 28 -7.44 -16.64 7.98
N SER A 29 -7.07 -15.54 8.63
CA SER A 29 -7.94 -14.36 8.65
C SER A 29 -8.31 -13.96 7.20
N PRO A 30 -9.53 -13.48 6.94
CA PRO A 30 -9.95 -13.06 5.60
C PRO A 30 -8.98 -12.07 4.95
N ARG A 31 -8.30 -11.25 5.78
CA ARG A 31 -7.23 -10.35 5.37
C ARG A 31 -6.01 -11.10 4.84
N SER A 32 -5.51 -12.11 5.57
CA SER A 32 -4.35 -12.91 5.14
C SER A 32 -4.60 -13.63 3.81
N VAL A 33 -5.83 -14.05 3.56
CA VAL A 33 -6.21 -14.65 2.27
C VAL A 33 -6.16 -13.62 1.13
N LEU A 34 -6.61 -12.39 1.38
CA LEU A 34 -6.58 -11.32 0.39
C LEU A 34 -5.17 -10.80 0.13
N GLU A 35 -4.32 -10.72 1.16
CA GLU A 35 -2.91 -10.29 1.04
C GLU A 35 -2.05 -11.24 0.18
N ALA A 36 -2.51 -12.47 -0.09
CA ALA A 36 -1.84 -13.37 -1.02
C ALA A 36 -1.98 -12.94 -2.49
N VAL A 37 -2.93 -12.04 -2.79
CA VAL A 37 -3.28 -11.59 -4.15
C VAL A 37 -3.23 -10.08 -4.28
N LEU A 38 -3.59 -9.37 -3.21
CA LEU A 38 -3.66 -7.92 -3.14
C LEU A 38 -2.49 -7.36 -2.34
N SER A 39 -2.10 -6.13 -2.63
CA SER A 39 -1.21 -5.39 -1.74
C SER A 39 -1.88 -5.14 -0.39
N GLN A 40 -1.07 -5.12 0.68
CA GLN A 40 -1.51 -4.92 2.06
C GLN A 40 -2.50 -3.75 2.25
N PRO A 41 -2.29 -2.53 1.71
CA PRO A 41 -3.23 -1.43 1.90
C PRO A 41 -4.61 -1.70 1.28
N ILE A 42 -4.65 -2.37 0.12
CA ILE A 42 -5.90 -2.67 -0.59
C ILE A 42 -6.67 -3.79 0.13
N ALA A 43 -5.95 -4.82 0.61
CA ALA A 43 -6.56 -5.90 1.40
C ALA A 43 -7.25 -5.37 2.67
N VAL A 44 -6.62 -4.41 3.37
CA VAL A 44 -7.23 -3.72 4.51
C VAL A 44 -8.48 -2.97 4.09
N ALA A 45 -8.39 -2.14 3.05
CA ALA A 45 -9.50 -1.32 2.58
C ALA A 45 -10.73 -2.17 2.21
N VAL A 46 -10.53 -3.34 1.58
CA VAL A 46 -11.63 -4.26 1.27
C VAL A 46 -12.28 -4.83 2.53
N VAL A 47 -11.49 -5.24 3.53
CA VAL A 47 -12.01 -5.79 4.79
C VAL A 47 -12.76 -4.73 5.58
N GLU A 48 -12.21 -3.52 5.70
CA GLU A 48 -12.84 -2.38 6.36
C GLU A 48 -14.15 -1.97 5.66
N HIS A 49 -14.13 -1.91 4.33
CA HIS A 49 -15.33 -1.64 3.53
C HIS A 49 -16.42 -2.68 3.81
N ARG A 50 -16.07 -3.97 3.80
CA ARG A 50 -16.99 -5.08 4.10
C ARG A 50 -17.59 -5.01 5.50
N ALA A 51 -16.78 -4.61 6.49
CA ALA A 51 -17.25 -4.36 7.85
C ALA A 51 -18.23 -3.17 7.90
N LYS A 52 -17.92 -2.08 7.19
CA LYS A 52 -18.75 -0.86 7.15
C LYS A 52 -20.13 -1.10 6.53
N ILE A 53 -20.22 -1.94 5.49
CA ILE A 53 -21.50 -2.36 4.89
C ILE A 53 -22.20 -3.48 5.69
N LYS A 54 -21.75 -3.77 6.92
CA LYS A 54 -22.29 -4.77 7.86
C LYS A 54 -22.31 -6.21 7.32
N LYS A 55 -21.45 -6.52 6.37
CA LYS A 55 -21.31 -7.87 5.79
C LYS A 55 -19.84 -8.30 5.85
N PRO A 56 -19.32 -8.63 7.04
CA PRO A 56 -17.92 -9.01 7.21
C PRO A 56 -17.60 -10.22 6.34
N LEU A 57 -16.38 -10.25 5.82
CA LEU A 57 -15.92 -11.27 4.91
C LEU A 57 -15.57 -12.54 5.70
N THR A 58 -16.05 -13.70 5.25
CA THR A 58 -15.62 -15.01 5.77
C THR A 58 -14.35 -15.46 5.04
N GLU A 59 -13.59 -16.40 5.62
CA GLU A 59 -12.36 -16.93 4.99
C GLU A 59 -12.64 -17.47 3.58
N ARG A 60 -13.67 -18.31 3.43
CA ARG A 60 -14.07 -18.85 2.13
C ARG A 60 -14.56 -17.76 1.16
N GLY A 61 -15.23 -16.73 1.67
CA GLY A 61 -15.63 -15.57 0.88
C GLY A 61 -14.45 -14.78 0.35
N ALA A 62 -13.40 -14.63 1.16
CA ALA A 62 -12.14 -14.01 0.77
C ALA A 62 -11.41 -14.82 -0.31
N GLU A 63 -11.36 -16.15 -0.18
CA GLU A 63 -10.75 -17.03 -1.20
C GLU A 63 -11.46 -16.92 -2.55
N LEU A 64 -12.79 -16.93 -2.55
CA LEU A 64 -13.58 -16.79 -3.77
C LEU A 64 -13.39 -15.42 -4.40
N LEU A 65 -13.34 -14.36 -3.59
CA LEU A 65 -13.08 -13.01 -4.06
C LEU A 65 -11.70 -12.88 -4.67
N ALA A 66 -10.66 -13.38 -3.99
CA ALA A 66 -9.28 -13.36 -4.46
C ALA A 66 -9.14 -14.04 -5.83
N LYS A 67 -9.77 -15.21 -6.03
CA LYS A 67 -9.78 -15.89 -7.33
C LYS A 67 -10.39 -15.04 -8.44
N ARG A 68 -11.49 -14.34 -8.16
CA ARG A 68 -12.15 -13.46 -9.14
C ARG A 68 -11.32 -12.23 -9.47
N LEU A 69 -10.62 -11.66 -8.48
CA LEU A 69 -9.72 -10.53 -8.69
C LEU A 69 -8.49 -10.92 -9.53
N VAL A 70 -7.95 -12.13 -9.35
CA VAL A 70 -6.88 -12.65 -10.24
C VAL A 70 -7.39 -12.80 -11.67
N ALA A 71 -8.60 -13.35 -11.85
CA ALA A 71 -9.21 -13.52 -13.17
C ALA A 71 -9.52 -12.19 -13.89
N ALA A 72 -9.55 -11.05 -13.16
CA ALA A 72 -9.68 -9.72 -13.75
C ALA A 72 -8.55 -9.42 -14.74
N LYS A 73 -7.34 -9.92 -14.46
CA LYS A 73 -6.17 -9.71 -15.32
C LYS A 73 -6.39 -10.28 -16.71
N ASP A 74 -6.91 -11.50 -16.79
CA ASP A 74 -7.14 -12.19 -18.06
C ASP A 74 -8.33 -11.60 -18.83
N ALA A 75 -9.36 -11.12 -18.11
CA ALA A 75 -10.62 -10.68 -18.73
C ALA A 75 -10.66 -9.20 -19.12
N CYS A 76 -10.08 -8.30 -18.32
CA CYS A 76 -10.11 -6.86 -18.57
C CYS A 76 -8.74 -6.17 -18.45
N GLY A 77 -7.66 -6.92 -18.23
CA GLY A 77 -6.29 -6.38 -18.14
C GLY A 77 -6.01 -5.62 -16.85
N LEU A 78 -6.91 -5.66 -15.86
CA LEU A 78 -6.72 -5.03 -14.57
C LEU A 78 -5.88 -5.91 -13.65
N THR A 79 -5.00 -5.29 -12.88
CA THR A 79 -4.37 -5.98 -11.75
C THR A 79 -5.42 -6.25 -10.65
N ALA A 80 -5.15 -7.23 -9.79
CA ALA A 80 -6.07 -7.55 -8.69
C ALA A 80 -6.33 -6.34 -7.78
N ASP A 81 -5.32 -5.50 -7.55
CA ASP A 81 -5.44 -4.26 -6.78
C ASP A 81 -6.41 -3.28 -7.45
N GLN A 82 -6.25 -3.01 -8.75
CA GLN A 82 -7.13 -2.13 -9.50
C GLN A 82 -8.56 -2.66 -9.62
N ALA A 83 -8.72 -3.98 -9.62
CA ALA A 83 -10.02 -4.64 -9.64
C ALA A 83 -10.77 -4.49 -8.30
N ALA A 84 -10.06 -4.21 -7.19
CA ALA A 84 -10.68 -3.96 -5.89
C ALA A 84 -11.20 -2.52 -5.72
N ASP A 85 -10.60 -1.53 -6.39
CA ASP A 85 -11.04 -0.11 -6.37
C ASP A 85 -12.55 0.08 -6.62
N PRO A 86 -13.15 -0.47 -7.70
CA PRO A 86 -14.57 -0.26 -7.99
C PRO A 86 -15.46 -0.91 -6.92
N MET A 87 -14.98 -1.94 -6.22
CA MET A 87 -15.72 -2.52 -5.10
C MET A 87 -15.87 -1.53 -3.95
N ILE A 88 -14.78 -0.83 -3.63
CA ILE A 88 -14.74 0.14 -2.54
C ILE A 88 -15.51 1.40 -2.93
N GLU A 89 -15.30 1.92 -4.15
CA GLU A 89 -15.95 3.15 -4.63
C GLU A 89 -17.47 2.99 -4.80
N ARG A 90 -17.93 1.85 -5.36
CA ARG A 90 -19.35 1.64 -5.69
C ARG A 90 -20.11 0.83 -4.65
N GLY A 91 -19.45 0.42 -3.56
CA GLY A 91 -20.09 -0.38 -2.52
C GLY A 91 -20.40 -1.82 -2.93
N TRP A 92 -19.68 -2.37 -3.90
CA TRP A 92 -19.94 -3.74 -4.37
C TRP A 92 -19.40 -4.76 -3.37
N GLN A 93 -20.25 -5.73 -3.02
CA GLN A 93 -19.92 -6.80 -2.07
C GLN A 93 -19.03 -7.88 -2.69
N GLY A 94 -18.98 -7.94 -4.02
CA GLY A 94 -18.21 -8.91 -4.79
C GLY A 94 -17.72 -8.28 -6.07
N PHE A 95 -16.87 -9.04 -6.76
CA PHE A 95 -16.28 -8.66 -8.02
C PHE A 95 -16.64 -9.69 -9.09
N ASP A 96 -16.88 -9.21 -10.30
CA ASP A 96 -16.91 -10.01 -11.52
C ASP A 96 -16.20 -9.21 -12.63
N ALA A 97 -15.42 -9.90 -13.46
CA ALA A 97 -14.66 -9.25 -14.50
C ALA A 97 -15.54 -8.60 -15.57
N GLU A 98 -16.74 -9.15 -15.82
CA GLU A 98 -17.69 -8.57 -16.76
C GLU A 98 -18.25 -7.24 -16.24
N TRP A 99 -18.49 -7.14 -14.92
CA TRP A 99 -18.90 -5.88 -14.30
C TRP A 99 -17.82 -4.80 -14.41
N ALA A 100 -16.55 -5.19 -14.21
CA ALA A 100 -15.42 -4.28 -14.40
C ALA A 100 -15.30 -3.83 -15.87
N LYS A 101 -15.45 -4.75 -16.83
CA LYS A 101 -15.46 -4.44 -18.26
C LYS A 101 -16.58 -3.45 -18.62
N ASN A 102 -17.80 -3.68 -18.13
CA ASN A 102 -18.94 -2.77 -18.36
C ASN A 102 -18.69 -1.39 -17.73
N ALA A 103 -18.08 -1.33 -16.55
CA ALA A 103 -17.71 -0.07 -15.91
C ALA A 103 -16.67 0.69 -16.73
N MET A 104 -15.65 0.01 -17.25
CA MET A 104 -14.63 0.61 -18.11
C MET A 104 -15.21 1.12 -19.44
N GLN A 105 -16.12 0.36 -20.07
CA GLN A 105 -16.85 0.80 -21.26
C GLN A 105 -17.71 2.05 -21.00
N SER A 106 -18.26 2.17 -19.78
CA SER A 106 -19.03 3.35 -19.34
C SER A 106 -18.15 4.54 -18.94
N GLY A 107 -16.83 4.48 -19.15
CA GLY A 107 -15.90 5.59 -18.87
C GLY A 107 -15.31 5.60 -17.46
N TRP A 108 -15.55 4.58 -16.63
CA TRP A 108 -14.83 4.45 -15.36
C TRP A 108 -13.37 4.04 -15.60
N LYS A 109 -12.46 4.60 -14.81
CA LYS A 109 -11.04 4.28 -14.85
C LYS A 109 -10.57 3.94 -13.42
N PRO A 110 -9.61 3.02 -13.25
CA PRO A 110 -8.98 2.76 -11.96
C PRO A 110 -8.36 4.03 -11.38
N GLU A 111 -8.31 4.15 -10.04
CA GLU A 111 -7.86 5.36 -9.37
C GLU A 111 -6.42 5.73 -9.74
N ALA A 112 -5.52 4.74 -9.80
CA ALA A 112 -4.14 4.95 -10.26
C ALA A 112 -4.07 5.56 -11.67
N GLN A 113 -4.96 5.14 -12.59
CA GLN A 113 -5.01 5.68 -13.94
C GLN A 113 -5.65 7.07 -13.99
N ARG A 114 -6.64 7.34 -13.11
CA ARG A 114 -7.22 8.68 -12.95
C ARG A 114 -6.17 9.66 -12.43
N GLN A 115 -5.43 9.28 -11.39
CA GLN A 115 -4.34 10.08 -10.82
C GLN A 115 -3.23 10.34 -11.86
N ALA A 116 -2.81 9.30 -12.59
CA ALA A 116 -1.84 9.46 -13.67
C ALA A 116 -2.34 10.40 -14.77
N SER A 117 -3.62 10.31 -15.15
CA SER A 117 -4.22 11.20 -16.16
C SER A 117 -4.45 12.63 -15.67
N SER A 118 -4.59 12.83 -14.36
CA SER A 118 -4.75 14.15 -13.74
C SER A 118 -3.41 14.86 -13.58
N TYR A 119 -2.30 14.12 -13.59
CA TYR A 119 -0.97 14.70 -13.54
C TYR A 119 -0.69 15.49 -14.83
N LYS A 120 -0.69 16.82 -14.71
CA LYS A 120 -0.18 17.69 -15.76
C LYS A 120 1.34 17.84 -15.58
N PRO A 121 2.16 17.53 -16.61
CA PRO A 121 3.58 17.86 -16.59
C PRO A 121 3.75 19.37 -16.44
N ASP A 122 4.85 19.80 -15.82
CA ASP A 122 5.10 21.22 -15.56
C ASP A 122 5.11 22.07 -16.84
N SER A 123 5.42 21.49 -18.01
CA SER A 123 5.35 22.17 -19.31
C SER A 123 3.96 22.61 -19.73
N GLU A 124 2.90 21.95 -19.24
CA GLU A 124 1.50 22.24 -19.57
C GLU A 124 0.80 23.10 -18.51
N LEU A 125 1.47 23.37 -17.39
CA LEU A 125 0.96 24.22 -16.32
C LEU A 125 1.25 25.70 -16.63
N SER A 126 0.27 26.56 -16.36
CA SER A 126 0.50 28.01 -16.32
C SER A 126 1.56 28.35 -15.27
N GLN A 127 2.22 29.52 -15.42
CA GLN A 127 3.23 29.97 -14.46
C GLN A 127 2.66 30.00 -13.01
N GLU A 128 1.43 30.46 -12.84
CA GLU A 128 0.76 30.53 -11.53
C GLU A 128 0.53 29.15 -10.91
N GLU A 129 0.12 28.16 -11.71
CA GLU A 129 -0.07 26.78 -11.24
C GLU A 129 1.26 26.11 -10.89
N ARG A 130 2.31 26.33 -11.71
CA ARG A 130 3.66 25.87 -11.39
C ARG A 130 4.17 26.46 -10.09
N ASP A 131 3.98 27.77 -9.91
CA ASP A 131 4.42 28.45 -8.69
C ASP A 131 3.62 27.99 -7.48
N ALA A 132 2.31 27.77 -7.62
CA ALA A 132 1.48 27.19 -6.56
C ALA A 132 1.94 25.79 -6.16
N ARG A 133 2.34 24.96 -7.14
CA ARG A 133 2.88 23.62 -6.90
C ARG A 133 4.24 23.68 -6.20
N TRP A 134 5.16 24.51 -6.68
CA TRP A 134 6.46 24.73 -6.02
C TRP A 134 6.31 25.32 -4.63
N LYS A 135 5.36 26.23 -4.38
CA LYS A 135 5.04 26.74 -3.04
C LYS A 135 4.66 25.61 -2.08
N LYS A 136 3.87 24.62 -2.52
CA LYS A 136 3.54 23.44 -1.69
C LYS A 136 4.79 22.63 -1.34
N PHE A 137 5.65 22.34 -2.32
CA PHE A 137 6.90 21.62 -2.09
C PHE A 137 7.85 22.38 -1.15
N MET A 138 8.01 23.69 -1.35
CA MET A 138 8.84 24.55 -0.50
C MET A 138 8.28 24.64 0.92
N ASN A 139 6.97 24.76 1.10
CA ASN A 139 6.36 24.76 2.43
C ASN A 139 6.60 23.43 3.16
N TYR A 140 6.46 22.31 2.45
CA TYR A 140 6.79 21.00 3.03
C TYR A 140 8.26 20.91 3.43
N ALA A 141 9.18 21.30 2.53
CA ALA A 141 10.62 21.22 2.77
C ALA A 141 11.05 22.09 3.96
N ARG A 142 10.51 23.31 4.06
CA ARG A 142 10.73 24.23 5.19
C ARG A 142 10.22 23.66 6.51
N ASN A 143 9.02 23.08 6.52
CA ASN A 143 8.40 22.54 7.72
C ASN A 143 9.11 21.28 8.23
N ASN A 144 9.50 20.39 7.33
CA ASN A 144 10.12 19.11 7.68
C ASN A 144 11.66 19.15 7.70
N ARG A 145 12.25 20.29 7.29
CA ARG A 145 13.71 20.48 7.17
C ARG A 145 14.39 19.38 6.35
N CYS A 146 13.70 18.93 5.30
CA CYS A 146 14.16 17.90 4.38
C CYS A 146 14.03 18.34 2.93
N TRP A 147 14.78 17.68 2.06
CA TRP A 147 14.77 17.89 0.62
C TRP A 147 14.78 16.54 -0.11
N HIS A 148 14.05 16.45 -1.22
CA HIS A 148 14.00 15.24 -2.05
C HIS A 148 14.63 15.51 -3.41
N SER A 149 15.95 15.34 -3.54
CA SER A 149 16.67 15.64 -4.78
C SER A 149 16.24 14.80 -5.98
N ASP A 150 15.82 13.56 -5.75
CA ASP A 150 15.31 12.66 -6.80
C ASP A 150 14.05 13.20 -7.49
N VAL A 151 13.18 13.88 -6.72
CA VAL A 151 11.85 14.32 -7.19
C VAL A 151 11.83 15.81 -7.52
N TRP A 152 12.52 16.63 -6.73
CA TRP A 152 12.51 18.09 -6.85
C TRP A 152 13.78 18.65 -7.51
N GLY A 153 14.76 17.79 -7.81
CA GLY A 153 16.05 18.20 -8.33
C GLY A 153 16.95 18.80 -7.23
N PRO A 154 18.09 19.40 -7.60
CA PRO A 154 19.04 19.96 -6.64
C PRO A 154 18.42 20.93 -5.65
N MET A 155 18.89 20.88 -4.41
CA MET A 155 18.40 21.67 -3.26
C MET A 155 18.43 23.18 -3.53
N PRO A 156 17.56 24.00 -2.88
CA PRO A 156 17.59 25.44 -3.02
C PRO A 156 18.99 26.00 -2.74
N ASN A 157 19.37 27.04 -3.49
CA ASN A 157 20.69 27.67 -3.45
C ASN A 157 21.86 26.78 -3.92
N MET A 158 21.60 25.59 -4.48
CA MET A 158 22.60 24.75 -5.16
C MET A 158 22.52 24.92 -6.69
N LEU A 159 23.62 24.62 -7.37
CA LEU A 159 23.66 24.62 -8.84
C LEU A 159 22.67 23.60 -9.41
N GLY A 160 21.90 24.02 -10.42
CA GLY A 160 20.89 23.19 -11.07
C GLY A 160 19.55 23.09 -10.34
N CYS A 161 19.32 23.92 -9.31
CA CYS A 161 18.03 23.97 -8.62
C CYS A 161 16.89 24.28 -9.60
N ARG A 162 15.80 23.50 -9.52
CA ARG A 162 14.64 23.62 -10.40
C ARG A 162 13.55 24.54 -9.86
N VAL A 163 13.65 24.96 -8.59
CA VAL A 163 12.67 25.84 -7.97
C VAL A 163 12.77 27.24 -8.60
N PRO A 164 11.64 27.88 -8.97
CA PRO A 164 11.64 29.26 -9.44
C PRO A 164 12.35 30.21 -8.47
N ALA A 165 13.27 31.03 -8.98
CA ALA A 165 14.13 31.90 -8.16
C ALA A 165 13.34 32.82 -7.21
N HIS A 166 12.16 33.27 -7.61
CA HIS A 166 11.30 34.14 -6.80
C HIS A 166 10.61 33.42 -5.62
N LEU A 167 10.69 32.08 -5.54
CA LEU A 167 10.14 31.28 -4.44
C LEU A 167 11.22 30.82 -3.44
N ILE A 168 12.49 30.95 -3.81
CA ILE A 168 13.64 30.58 -2.97
C ILE A 168 13.97 31.75 -2.04
N LEU A 169 14.13 31.45 -0.75
CA LEU A 169 14.71 32.36 0.22
C LEU A 169 16.22 32.06 0.39
N PRO A 170 17.04 33.06 0.76
CA PRO A 170 18.47 32.86 1.01
C PRO A 170 18.79 31.83 2.10
N THR A 171 17.83 31.57 2.98
CA THR A 171 17.93 30.61 4.09
C THR A 171 17.41 29.21 3.75
N ASP A 172 16.77 29.03 2.58
CA ASP A 172 16.26 27.72 2.16
C ASP A 172 17.41 26.75 1.84
N GLY A 173 17.16 25.46 2.09
CA GLY A 173 18.18 24.41 1.96
C GLY A 173 19.10 24.31 3.19
N ARG A 174 18.94 25.16 4.21
CA ARG A 174 19.72 25.12 5.46
C ARG A 174 18.84 25.18 6.71
N LYS A 175 19.30 24.53 7.77
CA LYS A 175 18.76 24.59 9.13
C LYS A 175 19.29 25.86 9.82
N SER A 176 18.71 26.20 10.97
CA SER A 176 19.12 27.39 11.74
C SER A 176 20.57 27.33 12.24
N ASN A 177 21.12 26.11 12.40
CA ASN A 177 22.51 25.87 12.79
C ASN A 177 23.50 25.89 11.61
N GLY A 178 23.04 26.21 10.39
CA GLY A 178 23.89 26.28 9.18
C GLY A 178 24.02 24.97 8.39
N ASP A 179 23.63 23.84 8.99
CA ASP A 179 23.65 22.54 8.34
C ASP A 179 22.64 22.47 7.19
N PRO A 180 22.91 21.69 6.13
CA PRO A 180 21.94 21.47 5.07
C PRO A 180 20.65 20.80 5.58
N TRP A 181 19.55 20.98 4.87
CA TRP A 181 18.35 20.15 5.07
C TRP A 181 18.70 18.68 4.86
N THR A 182 17.96 17.81 5.56
CA THR A 182 18.18 16.37 5.45
C THR A 182 17.78 15.90 4.05
N GLU A 183 18.71 15.33 3.32
CA GLU A 183 18.44 14.71 2.01
C GLU A 183 17.63 13.42 2.23
N GLN A 184 16.43 13.37 1.66
CA GLN A 184 15.52 12.25 1.78
C GLN A 184 15.46 11.55 0.42
N GLY A 185 16.46 10.71 0.18
CA GLY A 185 16.41 9.71 -0.88
C GLY A 185 15.22 8.78 -0.62
N ARG A 186 14.65 8.25 -1.70
CA ARG A 186 13.51 7.31 -1.68
C ARG A 186 13.63 6.33 -0.49
N ILE A 187 12.78 6.45 0.53
CA ILE A 187 12.52 5.30 1.41
C ILE A 187 11.81 4.31 0.49
N ALA A 188 12.56 3.34 0.00
CA ALA A 188 12.00 2.18 -0.67
C ALA A 188 11.27 1.35 0.39
N ALA A 189 9.94 1.34 0.35
CA ALA A 189 9.05 0.23 0.70
C ALA A 189 7.61 0.64 0.40
#